data_AF-W4RTJ1-F1
#
_entry.id   AF-W4RTJ1-F1
#
_cell.length_a   1.000
_cell.length_b   1.000
_cell.length_c   1.000
_cell.angle_alpha   90.00
_cell.angle_beta   90.00
_cell.angle_gamma   90.00
#
_symmetry.space_group_name_H-M   'P 1'
#
loop_
_entity.id
_entity.type
_entity.pdbx_description
1 polymer ?
#
loop_
_entity_poly.entity_id
_entity_poly.type
_entity_poly.pdbx_seq_one_letter_code
_entity_poly.pdbx_strand_id
1 'polypeptide(L)'
;MKQEGQVNGYTEAIWTGVTTLTLAKAMEKALEENLTGLYNLVNNESISKFDLLKLFNKHMKDDKIAILPDDSVRVDKSLINNRKDFSFVVPSYEQMIIEMKEWIEKNKEIYPHYFE
;
A
#
# COMPACT_ATOMS: atom_id res chain seq x y z
N MET A 1 0.22 12.50 4.76
CA MET A 1 0.51 12.14 6.17
C MET A 1 0.55 13.37 7.08
N LYS A 2 -0.45 14.26 7.01
CA LYS A 2 -0.51 15.46 7.88
C LYS A 2 -1.52 15.31 9.02
N GLN A 3 -2.09 14.12 9.16
CA GLN A 3 -3.02 13.82 10.23
C GLN A 3 -2.32 13.89 11.58
N GLU A 4 -3.01 14.48 12.55
CA GLU A 4 -2.61 14.55 13.94
C GLU A 4 -3.75 14.03 14.84
N GLY A 5 -3.42 13.64 16.06
CA GLY A 5 -4.39 13.16 17.04
C GLY A 5 -4.98 11.80 16.68
N GLN A 6 -6.30 11.74 16.45
CA GLN A 6 -7.05 10.49 16.29
C GLN A 6 -7.73 10.37 14.92
N VAL A 7 -7.90 9.13 14.45
CA VAL A 7 -8.67 8.79 13.26
C VAL A 7 -9.51 7.54 13.48
N ASN A 8 -10.60 7.41 12.72
CA ASN A 8 -11.30 6.15 12.58
C ASN A 8 -10.68 5.32 11.45
N GLY A 9 -10.38 4.05 11.74
CA GLY A 9 -9.94 3.08 10.76
C GLY A 9 -11.01 2.02 10.53
N TYR A 10 -11.46 1.92 9.28
CA TYR A 10 -12.53 0.99 8.92
C TYR A 10 -12.03 -0.47 8.95
N THR A 11 -12.63 -1.30 9.80
CA THR A 11 -12.26 -2.71 9.99
C THR A 11 -12.85 -3.62 8.90
N GLU A 12 -14.01 -3.24 8.33
CA GLU A 12 -14.72 -4.01 7.31
C GLU A 12 -14.59 -3.40 5.89
N ALA A 13 -13.65 -2.48 5.69
CA ALA A 13 -13.26 -2.00 4.37
C ALA A 13 -12.02 -2.75 3.89
N ILE A 14 -12.21 -3.83 3.13
CA ILE A 14 -11.17 -4.77 2.70
C ILE A 14 -10.70 -4.43 1.28
N TRP A 15 -9.38 -4.41 1.09
CA TRP A 15 -8.75 -4.05 -0.19
C TRP A 15 -7.58 -4.97 -0.51
N THR A 16 -7.29 -5.08 -1.80
CA THR A 16 -5.98 -5.51 -2.31
C THR A 16 -5.38 -4.39 -3.13
N GLY A 17 -4.06 -4.27 -3.12
CA GLY A 17 -3.40 -3.30 -3.99
C GLY A 17 -1.89 -3.24 -3.74
N VAL A 18 -1.25 -2.30 -4.43
CA VAL A 18 0.18 -2.04 -4.33
C VAL A 18 0.43 -0.55 -4.17
N THR A 19 1.57 -0.18 -3.60
CA THR A 19 2.01 1.22 -3.66
C THR A 19 2.38 1.60 -5.08
N THR A 20 2.35 2.90 -5.40
CA THR A 20 2.77 3.41 -6.72
C THR A 20 4.23 3.02 -7.05
N LEU A 21 5.10 2.95 -6.03
CA LEU A 21 6.48 2.51 -6.21
C LEU A 21 6.56 1.04 -6.65
N THR A 22 5.83 0.15 -5.99
CA THR A 22 5.75 -1.27 -6.39
C THR A 22 5.12 -1.42 -7.77
N LEU A 23 4.08 -0.64 -8.09
CA LEU A 23 3.48 -0.61 -9.43
C LEU A 23 4.53 -0.25 -10.50
N ALA A 24 5.34 0.79 -10.27
CA ALA A 24 6.39 1.18 -11.21
C ALA A 24 7.41 0.06 -11.44
N LYS A 25 7.91 -0.58 -10.37
CA LYS A 25 8.83 -1.73 -10.45
C LYS A 25 8.21 -2.91 -11.22
N ALA A 26 6.92 -3.17 -10.98
CA ALA A 26 6.21 -4.23 -11.70
C ALA A 26 6.04 -3.90 -13.19
N MET A 27 5.75 -2.64 -13.54
CA MET A 27 5.64 -2.22 -14.93
C MET A 27 6.96 -2.38 -15.69
N GLU A 28 8.08 -2.00 -15.07
CA GLU A 28 9.42 -2.23 -15.65
C GLU A 28 9.66 -3.72 -15.92
N LYS A 29 9.37 -4.58 -14.93
CA LYS A 29 9.51 -6.03 -15.09
C LYS A 29 8.57 -6.61 -16.15
N ALA A 30 7.34 -6.10 -16.23
CA ALA A 30 6.36 -6.53 -17.23
C ALA A 30 6.82 -6.23 -18.65
N LEU A 31 7.53 -5.11 -18.86
CA LEU A 31 8.13 -4.77 -20.15
C LEU A 31 9.27 -5.74 -20.50
N GLU A 32 10.16 -6.07 -19.55
CA GLU A 32 11.25 -7.03 -19.76
C GLU A 32 10.73 -8.42 -20.17
N GLU A 33 9.62 -8.86 -19.57
CA GLU A 33 9.04 -10.18 -19.80
C GLU A 33 8.00 -10.22 -20.92
N ASN A 34 7.74 -9.08 -21.57
CA ASN A 34 6.70 -8.93 -22.59
C ASN A 34 5.33 -9.42 -22.10
N LEU A 35 4.98 -9.11 -20.85
CA LEU A 35 3.69 -9.46 -20.28
C LEU A 35 2.58 -8.74 -21.06
N THR A 36 1.53 -9.46 -21.43
CA THR A 36 0.41 -8.92 -22.21
C THR A 36 -0.94 -9.21 -21.56
N GLY A 37 -1.98 -8.51 -22.02
CA GLY A 37 -3.35 -8.69 -21.55
C GLY A 37 -3.64 -8.02 -20.20
N LEU A 38 -4.73 -8.43 -19.56
CA LEU A 38 -5.14 -7.93 -18.25
C LEU A 38 -4.42 -8.73 -17.15
N TYR A 39 -3.79 -8.03 -16.21
CA TYR A 39 -3.11 -8.63 -15.06
C TYR A 39 -3.54 -7.91 -13.78
N ASN A 40 -4.14 -8.64 -12.83
CA ASN A 40 -4.45 -8.11 -11.50
C ASN A 40 -3.17 -8.10 -10.67
N LEU A 41 -2.50 -6.96 -10.55
CA LEU A 41 -1.24 -6.85 -9.81
C LEU A 41 -1.49 -6.82 -8.29
N VAL A 42 -1.64 -8.00 -7.69
CA VAL A 42 -1.86 -8.21 -6.25
C VAL A 42 -1.08 -9.45 -5.78
N ASN A 43 -0.76 -9.52 -4.49
CA ASN A 43 -0.12 -10.68 -3.85
C ASN A 43 -1.13 -11.71 -3.31
N ASN A 44 -2.43 -11.56 -3.63
CA ASN A 44 -3.54 -12.34 -3.09
C ASN A 44 -3.73 -12.25 -1.55
N GLU A 45 -3.05 -11.31 -0.89
CA GLU A 45 -3.31 -10.95 0.50
C GLU A 45 -4.16 -9.69 0.54
N SER A 46 -5.26 -9.73 1.29
CA SER A 46 -6.11 -8.57 1.54
C SER A 46 -5.71 -7.86 2.84
N ILE A 47 -5.99 -6.56 2.92
CA ILE A 47 -5.81 -5.76 4.13
C ILE A 47 -7.04 -4.90 4.39
N SER A 48 -7.40 -4.74 5.68
CA SER A 48 -8.42 -3.77 6.08
C SER A 48 -7.85 -2.35 6.04
N LYS A 49 -8.69 -1.33 5.81
CA LYS A 49 -8.24 0.06 5.91
C LYS A 49 -7.69 0.38 7.30
N PHE A 50 -8.26 -0.21 8.35
CA PHE A 50 -7.77 -0.11 9.72
C PHE A 50 -6.34 -0.61 9.87
N ASP A 51 -6.03 -1.82 9.39
CA ASP A 51 -4.68 -2.39 9.50
C ASP A 51 -3.68 -1.67 8.60
N LEU A 52 -4.11 -1.20 7.44
CA LEU A 52 -3.28 -0.36 6.57
C LEU A 52 -2.89 0.96 7.27
N LEU A 53 -3.83 1.61 7.97
CA LEU A 53 -3.53 2.81 8.75
C LEU A 53 -2.54 2.53 9.89
N LYS A 54 -2.62 1.36 10.53
CA LYS A 54 -1.63 0.97 11.56
C LYS A 54 -0.22 0.86 10.98
N LEU A 55 -0.07 0.30 9.78
CA LEU A 55 1.24 0.24 9.13
C LEU A 55 1.78 1.63 8.82
N PHE A 56 0.95 2.54 8.32
CA PHE A 56 1.35 3.93 8.14
C PHE A 56 1.74 4.60 9.46
N ASN A 57 0.98 4.38 10.52
CA ASN A 57 1.26 4.98 11.82
C ASN A 57 2.59 4.50 12.40
N LYS A 58 2.81 3.18 12.39
CA LYS A 58 4.05 2.53 12.83
C LYS A 58 5.27 3.09 12.09
N HIS A 59 5.21 3.08 10.75
CA HIS A 59 6.40 3.37 9.95
C HIS A 59 6.63 4.85 9.68
N MET A 60 5.59 5.68 9.69
CA MET A 60 5.67 7.07 9.24
C MET A 60 5.30 8.10 10.31
N LYS A 61 4.74 7.66 11.44
CA LYS A 61 4.28 8.54 12.52
C LYS A 61 4.76 8.11 13.90
N ASP A 62 5.66 7.13 14.00
CA ASP A 62 6.19 6.63 15.26
C ASP A 62 5.08 6.27 16.26
N ASP A 63 4.00 5.67 15.75
CA ASP A 63 2.81 5.27 16.52
C ASP A 63 2.09 6.43 17.26
N LYS A 64 2.28 7.68 16.84
CA LYS A 64 1.70 8.87 17.50
C LYS A 64 0.21 9.07 17.24
N ILE A 65 -0.38 8.42 16.24
CA ILE A 65 -1.81 8.57 15.90
C ILE A 65 -2.65 7.51 16.59
N ALA A 66 -3.73 7.92 17.26
CA ALA A 66 -4.72 6.99 17.79
C ALA A 66 -5.66 6.53 16.67
N ILE A 67 -5.66 5.23 16.35
CA ILE A 67 -6.54 4.65 15.33
C ILE A 67 -7.65 3.88 16.02
N LEU A 68 -8.87 4.42 15.99
CA LEU A 68 -10.05 3.80 16.57
C LEU A 68 -10.70 2.86 15.54
N PRO A 69 -11.08 1.63 15.92
CA PRO A 69 -11.79 0.73 15.03
C PRO A 69 -13.18 1.27 14.71
N ASP A 70 -13.61 1.12 13.47
CA ASP A 70 -14.90 1.57 12.96
C ASP A 70 -15.47 0.54 11.97
N ASP A 71 -16.65 -0.01 12.24
CA ASP A 71 -17.29 -1.04 11.40
C ASP A 71 -18.47 -0.48 10.56
N SER A 72 -18.64 0.84 10.55
CA SER A 72 -19.74 1.51 9.85
C SER A 72 -19.67 1.40 8.33
N VAL A 73 -18.46 1.21 7.78
CA VAL A 73 -18.23 1.03 6.35
C VAL A 73 -17.85 -0.43 6.07
N ARG A 74 -18.71 -1.10 5.30
CA ARG A 74 -18.58 -2.52 4.96
C ARG A 74 -18.48 -2.68 3.45
N VAL A 75 -17.30 -3.02 2.97
CA VAL A 75 -17.05 -3.19 1.54
C VAL A 75 -15.85 -4.10 1.33
N ASP A 76 -15.96 -5.01 0.38
CA ASP A 76 -14.85 -5.85 -0.07
C ASP A 76 -14.54 -5.53 -1.53
N LYS A 77 -13.34 -5.00 -1.76
CA LYS A 77 -12.78 -4.69 -3.08
C LYS A 77 -11.48 -5.45 -3.31
N SER A 78 -11.33 -6.61 -2.68
CA SER A 78 -10.22 -7.50 -2.95
C SER A 78 -10.29 -8.06 -4.38
N LEU A 79 -9.12 -8.16 -4.99
CA LEU A 79 -8.90 -8.81 -6.28
C LEU A 79 -8.08 -10.07 -6.04
N ILE A 80 -8.27 -11.05 -6.91
CA ILE A 80 -7.45 -12.25 -6.95
C ILE A 80 -6.70 -12.26 -8.28
N ASN A 81 -5.43 -12.62 -8.22
CA ASN A 81 -4.62 -12.92 -9.35
C ASN A 81 -4.44 -14.44 -9.50
N ASN A 82 -4.90 -14.96 -10.63
CA ASN A 82 -4.80 -16.38 -10.97
C ASN A 82 -3.76 -16.65 -12.06
N ARG A 83 -3.06 -15.62 -12.55
CA ARG A 83 -2.01 -15.73 -13.56
C ARG A 83 -0.69 -16.19 -12.93
N LYS A 84 0.07 -16.97 -13.69
CA LYS A 84 1.37 -17.57 -13.26
C LYS A 84 2.50 -17.28 -14.24
N ASP A 85 2.25 -16.41 -15.20
CA ASP A 85 3.12 -16.08 -16.33
C ASP A 85 3.84 -14.73 -16.15
N PHE A 86 4.03 -14.32 -14.90
CA PHE A 86 4.79 -13.12 -14.55
C PHE A 86 5.66 -13.40 -13.32
N SER A 87 6.95 -13.11 -13.41
CA SER A 87 7.90 -13.46 -12.34
C SER A 87 7.95 -12.45 -11.19
N PHE A 88 7.37 -11.26 -11.37
CA PHE A 88 7.41 -10.22 -10.35
C PHE A 88 6.65 -10.63 -9.09
N VAL A 89 7.35 -10.64 -7.96
CA VAL A 89 6.77 -10.92 -6.65
C VAL A 89 6.32 -9.61 -6.01
N VAL A 90 5.02 -9.45 -5.82
CA VAL A 90 4.46 -8.32 -5.09
C VAL A 90 4.83 -8.46 -3.60
N PRO A 91 5.50 -7.46 -2.99
CA PRO A 91 5.89 -7.52 -1.57
C PRO A 91 4.68 -7.48 -0.62
N SER A 92 4.92 -7.79 0.66
CA SER A 92 3.91 -7.59 1.70
C SER A 92 3.57 -6.10 1.88
N TYR A 93 2.39 -5.80 2.44
CA TYR A 93 1.98 -4.42 2.72
C TYR A 93 2.97 -3.66 3.58
N GLU A 94 3.55 -4.32 4.59
CA GLU A 94 4.56 -3.70 5.45
C GLU A 94 5.82 -3.33 4.66
N GLN A 95 6.34 -4.25 3.84
CA GLN A 95 7.52 -4.01 3.01
C GLN A 95 7.27 -2.88 1.99
N MET A 96 6.09 -2.86 1.35
CA MET A 96 5.74 -1.79 0.42
C MET A 96 5.70 -0.40 1.08
N ILE A 97 5.26 -0.32 2.34
CA ILE A 97 5.22 0.95 3.10
C ILE A 97 6.62 1.39 3.51
N ILE A 98 7.48 0.47 3.92
CA ILE A 98 8.89 0.75 4.25
C ILE A 98 9.63 1.30 3.01
N GLU A 99 9.54 0.61 1.87
CA GLU A 99 10.18 1.07 0.62
C GLU A 99 9.64 2.43 0.17
N MET A 100 8.34 2.67 0.34
CA MET A 100 7.75 3.96 0.02
C MET A 100 8.28 5.07 0.94
N LYS A 101 8.48 4.80 2.23
CA LYS A 101 9.10 5.74 3.18
C LYS A 101 10.50 6.12 2.72
N GLU A 102 11.32 5.11 2.47
CA GLU A 102 12.71 5.29 2.03
C GLU A 102 12.79 6.11 0.75
N TRP A 103 11.87 5.85 -0.20
CA TRP A 103 11.77 6.64 -1.43
C TRP A 103 11.44 8.11 -1.15
N ILE A 104 10.45 8.38 -0.29
CA ILE A 104 10.05 9.74 0.08
C ILE A 104 11.22 10.48 0.75
N GLU A 105 11.92 9.83 1.68
CA GLU A 105 13.06 10.41 2.41
C GLU A 105 14.29 10.64 1.54
N LYS A 106 14.52 9.80 0.53
CA LYS A 106 15.62 9.95 -0.41
C LYS A 106 15.38 11.06 -1.45
N ASN A 107 14.12 11.33 -1.79
CA ASN A 107 13.73 12.26 -2.85
C ASN A 107 12.93 13.45 -2.27
N LYS A 108 13.43 14.08 -1.19
CA LYS A 108 12.69 15.13 -0.46
C LYS A 108 12.33 16.32 -1.33
N GLU A 109 13.13 16.62 -2.34
CA GLU A 109 12.95 17.71 -3.30
C GLU A 109 11.64 17.62 -4.09
N ILE A 110 11.14 16.41 -4.34
CA ILE A 110 9.83 16.18 -4.98
C ILE A 110 8.72 15.86 -3.97
N TYR A 111 9.05 15.74 -2.68
CA TYR A 111 8.11 15.55 -1.57
C TYR A 111 8.18 16.64 -0.49
N PRO A 112 8.27 17.94 -0.85
CA PRO A 112 8.47 19.01 0.15
C PRO A 112 7.37 19.04 1.21
N HIS A 113 6.13 18.76 0.81
CA HIS A 113 4.94 18.77 1.66
C HIS A 113 4.94 17.75 2.83
N TYR A 114 5.94 16.86 2.92
CA TYR A 114 6.13 15.96 4.06
C TYR A 114 7.22 16.42 5.04
N PHE A 115 8.06 17.37 4.66
CA PHE A 115 9.21 17.83 5.44
C PHE A 115 9.17 19.33 5.79
N GLU A 116 8.33 20.10 5.10
CA GLU A 116 7.99 21.49 5.42
C GLU A 116 6.98 21.61 6.57
#